data_AF-A0A969KMJ7-F1
#
_entry.id   AF-A0A969KMJ7-F1
#
_cell.length_a   1.000
_cell.length_b   1.000
_cell.length_c   1.000
_cell.angle_alpha   90.00
_cell.angle_beta   90.00
_cell.angle_gamma   90.00
#
_symmetry.space_group_name_H-M   'P 1'
#
loop_
_entity.id
_entity.type
_entity.pdbx_description
1 polymer ?
#
loop_
_entity_poly.entity_id
_entity_poly.type
_entity_poly.pdbx_seq_one_letter_code
_entity_poly.pdbx_strand_id
1 'polypeptide(L)'
;MTSPANATVAEKIGGPKAPLRSLPALVAAMRSSQPNSNLTPHLRLFQADPLVPMYAITGDTVEAEAASAAQVVQEIAERLRRLANAYGEWVRFDAGAYFDLLPAQADRLVQIVERVNTVHITLFVDPLLPSFQQAEAFWQEQFCLAYASARLELQRTEPRPAVGSRFFNEVQPKMIDHIQRIQRVIHTTRSLLQNELSYLAMNDSESERMRWQRAWSQAPSVGLDPFLTPELDEIPSLTLAFDFSLPVYRQSGRLRRLRQNRRRQEERAANGRDRGRRARGRRS
;
A
#
# COMPACT_ATOMS: atom_id res chain seq x y z
N MET A 1 6.36 19.51 28.55
CA MET A 1 6.07 19.75 27.12
C MET A 1 7.15 19.06 26.31
N THR A 2 6.93 17.79 25.99
CA THR A 2 7.89 16.87 25.36
C THR A 2 7.55 16.69 23.89
N SER A 3 8.50 17.05 23.03
CA SER A 3 8.47 16.86 21.58
C SER A 3 8.56 15.38 21.23
N PRO A 4 7.70 14.80 20.36
CA PRO A 4 7.97 13.48 19.82
C PRO A 4 8.95 13.62 18.64
N ALA A 5 10.04 12.87 18.76
CA ALA A 5 11.18 12.89 17.90
C ALA A 5 10.93 12.21 16.55
N ASN A 6 11.61 12.77 15.55
CA ASN A 6 11.90 12.24 14.22
C ASN A 6 12.03 10.71 14.18
N ALA A 7 11.15 10.05 13.43
CA ALA A 7 11.37 8.69 12.95
C ALA A 7 11.90 8.76 11.52
N THR A 8 13.23 8.72 11.37
CA THR A 8 13.87 8.18 10.17
C THR A 8 15.31 7.82 10.48
N VAL A 9 15.64 6.53 10.36
CA VAL A 9 16.80 5.96 9.63
C VAL A 9 17.08 4.55 10.15
N ALA A 10 17.33 3.65 9.20
CA ALA A 10 17.90 2.31 9.29
C ALA A 10 16.92 1.15 9.55
N GLU A 11 16.40 0.63 8.44
CA GLU A 11 16.44 -0.80 8.15
C GLU A 11 17.67 -1.47 8.77
N LYS A 12 17.44 -2.34 9.76
CA LYS A 12 18.28 -3.51 9.99
C LYS A 12 17.55 -4.53 10.87
N ILE A 13 17.49 -5.75 10.33
CA ILE A 13 17.21 -7.04 10.99
C ILE A 13 15.72 -7.40 11.09
N GLY A 14 15.32 -8.39 10.26
CA GLY A 14 13.96 -8.89 10.13
C GLY A 14 13.25 -8.26 8.93
N GLY A 15 12.88 -9.05 7.92
CA GLY A 15 11.95 -8.56 6.89
C GLY A 15 10.74 -7.94 7.58
N PRO A 16 10.24 -6.77 7.14
CA PRO A 16 9.15 -6.13 7.86
C PRO A 16 7.99 -7.11 7.97
N LYS A 17 7.47 -7.29 9.19
CA LYS A 17 6.10 -7.77 9.43
C LYS A 17 5.15 -6.73 8.83
N ALA A 18 5.17 -6.61 7.51
CA ALA A 18 4.39 -5.66 6.78
C ALA A 18 2.92 -6.11 6.89
N PRO A 19 2.00 -5.19 7.14
CA PRO A 19 0.58 -5.51 7.16
C PRO A 19 0.14 -6.05 5.79
N LEU A 20 -0.81 -6.99 5.80
CA LEU A 20 -1.38 -7.61 4.60
C LEU A 20 -2.34 -6.65 3.90
N ARG A 21 -1.79 -5.61 3.28
CA ARG A 21 -2.59 -4.54 2.68
C ARG A 21 -2.90 -4.76 1.20
N SER A 22 -2.39 -5.82 0.58
CA SER A 22 -2.56 -6.03 -0.85
C SER A 22 -2.54 -7.52 -1.19
N LEU A 23 -3.05 -7.89 -2.37
CA LEU A 23 -2.92 -9.27 -2.86
C LEU A 23 -1.44 -9.70 -3.00
N PRO A 24 -0.52 -8.87 -3.54
CA PRO A 24 0.92 -9.14 -3.47
C PRO A 24 1.43 -9.44 -2.05
N ALA A 25 0.96 -8.68 -1.03
CA ALA A 25 1.33 -8.92 0.36
C ALA A 25 0.83 -10.28 0.87
N LEU A 26 -0.41 -10.65 0.55
CA LEU A 26 -0.99 -11.94 0.93
C LEU A 26 -0.24 -13.11 0.28
N VAL A 27 0.07 -13.00 -1.00
CA VAL A 27 0.83 -14.04 -1.72
C VAL A 27 2.27 -14.13 -1.20
N ALA A 28 2.92 -13.01 -0.90
CA ALA A 28 4.25 -13.02 -0.25
C ALA A 28 4.22 -13.72 1.12
N ALA A 29 3.17 -13.50 1.90
CA ALA A 29 2.98 -14.13 3.20
C ALA A 29 2.74 -15.64 3.08
N MET A 30 1.96 -16.08 2.09
CA MET A 30 1.81 -17.52 1.77
C MET A 30 3.13 -18.15 1.34
N ARG A 31 3.85 -17.51 0.40
CA ARG A 31 5.12 -17.99 -0.15
C ARG A 31 6.18 -18.20 0.95
N SER A 32 6.25 -17.27 1.90
CA SER A 32 7.13 -17.36 3.07
C SER A 32 6.58 -18.25 4.19
N SER A 33 5.29 -18.58 4.13
CA SER A 33 4.55 -19.39 5.10
C SER A 33 4.71 -18.90 6.55
N GLN A 34 4.85 -17.58 6.71
CA GLN A 34 4.96 -16.94 8.00
C GLN A 34 3.58 -16.46 8.43
N PRO A 35 2.96 -17.05 9.47
CA PRO A 35 1.75 -16.48 10.02
C PRO A 35 2.05 -15.07 10.53
N ASN A 36 1.25 -14.09 10.11
CA ASN A 36 1.35 -12.73 10.62
C ASN A 36 0.58 -12.64 11.95
N SER A 37 1.08 -13.38 12.96
CA SER A 37 0.35 -13.77 14.19
C SER A 37 -0.23 -12.63 15.02
N ASN A 38 0.17 -11.39 14.75
CA ASN A 38 -0.16 -10.24 15.59
C ASN A 38 -1.19 -9.30 14.95
N LEU A 39 -1.63 -9.58 13.71
CA LEU A 39 -2.56 -8.72 13.01
C LEU A 39 -3.96 -9.35 13.02
N THR A 40 -4.95 -8.60 13.50
CA THR A 40 -6.36 -8.93 13.30
C THR A 40 -6.66 -8.91 11.79
N PRO A 41 -7.32 -9.95 11.23
CA PRO A 41 -7.77 -9.96 9.84
C PRO A 41 -8.72 -8.80 9.56
N HIS A 42 -8.71 -8.28 8.33
CA HIS A 42 -9.57 -7.16 7.93
C HIS A 42 -11.05 -7.50 8.10
N LEU A 43 -11.44 -8.75 7.85
CA LEU A 43 -12.81 -9.22 8.09
C LEU A 43 -13.26 -8.96 9.53
N ARG A 44 -12.42 -9.28 10.51
CA ARG A 44 -12.73 -9.10 11.93
C ARG A 44 -12.69 -7.63 12.33
N LEU A 45 -11.74 -6.88 11.77
CA LEU A 45 -11.63 -5.44 11.98
C LEU A 45 -12.91 -4.71 11.54
N PHE A 46 -13.37 -4.97 10.31
CA PHE A 46 -14.54 -4.29 9.75
C PHE A 46 -15.88 -4.83 10.27
N GLN A 47 -15.91 -6.02 10.87
CA GLN A 47 -17.07 -6.51 11.62
C GLN A 47 -17.23 -5.80 12.97
N ALA A 48 -16.13 -5.58 13.69
CA ALA A 48 -16.15 -4.87 14.97
C ALA A 48 -16.47 -3.38 14.76
N ASP A 49 -15.82 -2.79 13.75
CA ASP A 49 -15.92 -1.39 13.40
C ASP A 49 -16.28 -1.26 11.91
N PRO A 50 -17.58 -1.18 11.57
CA PRO A 50 -18.03 -1.09 10.18
C PRO A 50 -17.46 0.13 9.46
N LEU A 51 -17.10 -0.06 8.19
CA LEU A 51 -16.73 1.03 7.30
C LEU A 51 -17.94 1.91 7.00
N VAL A 52 -17.72 3.20 6.75
CA VAL A 52 -18.79 4.07 6.24
C VAL A 52 -19.27 3.58 4.87
N PRO A 53 -20.54 3.80 4.50
CA PRO A 53 -21.14 3.21 3.29
C PRO A 53 -20.37 3.45 2.00
N MET A 54 -19.62 4.56 1.90
CA MET A 54 -18.81 4.88 0.73
C MET A 54 -17.69 3.86 0.45
N TYR A 55 -17.16 3.17 1.47
CA TYR A 55 -16.13 2.13 1.29
C TYR A 55 -16.71 0.71 1.24
N ALA A 56 -18.03 0.56 1.35
CA ALA A 56 -18.66 -0.75 1.38
C ALA A 56 -18.69 -1.34 -0.04
N ILE A 57 -17.97 -2.44 -0.23
CA ILE A 57 -18.01 -3.23 -1.45
C ILE A 57 -18.94 -4.42 -1.21
N THR A 58 -19.93 -4.58 -2.08
CA THR A 58 -20.96 -5.63 -1.97
C THR A 58 -21.03 -6.46 -3.23
N GLY A 59 -21.41 -7.73 -3.10
CA GLY A 59 -21.67 -8.62 -4.23
C GLY A 59 -21.23 -10.05 -3.96
N ASP A 60 -22.12 -11.00 -4.23
CA ASP A 60 -21.83 -12.42 -4.02
C ASP A 60 -21.14 -13.07 -5.24
N THR A 61 -21.32 -12.47 -6.42
CA THR A 61 -20.64 -12.88 -7.66
C THR A 61 -19.40 -12.04 -7.91
N VAL A 62 -18.49 -12.56 -8.74
CA VAL A 62 -17.26 -11.85 -9.14
C VAL A 62 -17.61 -10.53 -9.83
N GLU A 63 -18.62 -10.54 -10.69
CA GLU A 63 -19.04 -9.38 -11.49
C GLU A 63 -19.68 -8.29 -10.62
N ALA A 64 -20.54 -8.69 -9.68
CA ALA A 64 -21.19 -7.75 -8.77
C ALA A 64 -20.17 -7.10 -7.81
N GLU A 65 -19.29 -7.92 -7.22
CA GLU A 65 -18.21 -7.45 -6.35
C GLU A 65 -17.28 -6.50 -7.11
N ALA A 66 -16.89 -6.85 -8.35
CA ALA A 66 -16.03 -6.02 -9.18
C ALA A 66 -16.68 -4.70 -9.61
N ALA A 67 -17.97 -4.69 -9.94
CA ALA A 67 -18.70 -3.47 -10.29
C ALA A 67 -18.80 -2.52 -9.09
N SER A 68 -19.14 -3.06 -7.90
CA SER A 68 -19.15 -2.30 -6.65
C SER A 68 -17.76 -1.78 -6.30
N ALA A 69 -16.71 -2.61 -6.46
CA ALA A 69 -15.33 -2.20 -6.24
C ALA A 69 -14.91 -1.07 -7.19
N ALA A 70 -15.27 -1.13 -8.47
CA ALA A 70 -14.94 -0.09 -9.44
C ALA A 70 -15.52 1.28 -9.03
N GLN A 71 -16.78 1.31 -8.56
CA GLN A 71 -17.40 2.54 -8.05
C GLN A 71 -16.64 3.09 -6.83
N VAL A 72 -16.31 2.24 -5.87
CA VAL A 72 -15.54 2.64 -4.68
C VAL A 72 -14.15 3.16 -5.07
N VAL A 73 -13.47 2.52 -6.02
CA VAL A 73 -12.16 2.99 -6.51
C VAL A 73 -12.25 4.36 -7.16
N GLN A 74 -13.30 4.64 -7.95
CA GLN A 74 -13.50 5.95 -8.56
C GLN A 74 -13.68 7.05 -7.49
N GLU A 75 -14.51 6.80 -6.48
CA GLU A 75 -14.74 7.73 -5.37
C GLU A 75 -13.45 8.00 -4.57
N ILE A 76 -12.68 6.95 -4.29
CA ILE A 76 -11.40 7.07 -3.60
C ILE A 76 -10.40 7.88 -4.44
N ALA A 77 -10.29 7.60 -5.74
CA ALA A 77 -9.39 8.33 -6.63
C ALA A 77 -9.75 9.83 -6.68
N GLU A 78 -11.04 10.16 -6.72
CA GLU A 78 -11.49 11.56 -6.65
C GLU A 78 -11.17 12.21 -5.29
N ARG A 79 -11.34 11.49 -4.17
CA ARG A 79 -10.92 11.97 -2.84
C ARG A 79 -9.41 12.21 -2.75
N LEU A 80 -8.60 11.32 -3.31
CA LEU A 80 -7.14 11.49 -3.38
C LEU A 80 -6.77 12.71 -4.22
N ARG A 81 -7.47 12.97 -5.33
CA ARG A 81 -7.22 14.14 -6.18
C ARG A 81 -7.43 15.45 -5.43
N ARG A 82 -8.48 15.52 -4.61
CA ARG A 82 -8.82 16.69 -3.79
C ARG A 82 -7.87 16.89 -2.61
N LEU A 83 -7.15 15.83 -2.21
CA LEU A 83 -6.31 15.83 -1.02
C LEU A 83 -5.17 16.83 -1.10
N ALA A 84 -4.56 17.05 -2.27
CA ALA A 84 -3.49 18.05 -2.42
C ALA A 84 -3.91 19.44 -1.91
N ASN A 85 -5.16 19.83 -2.16
CA ASN A 85 -5.70 21.12 -1.72
C ASN A 85 -6.01 21.12 -0.22
N ALA A 86 -6.61 20.03 0.29
CA ALA A 86 -7.01 19.94 1.70
C ALA A 86 -5.83 19.72 2.65
N TYR A 87 -4.80 18.99 2.23
CA TYR A 87 -3.66 18.61 3.07
C TYR A 87 -2.90 19.83 3.60
N GLY A 88 -2.84 20.89 2.78
CA GLY A 88 -2.22 22.17 3.14
C GLY A 88 -3.00 22.99 4.18
N GLU A 89 -4.25 22.67 4.46
CA GLU A 89 -5.05 23.43 5.42
C GLU A 89 -4.94 22.88 6.84
N TRP A 90 -4.42 21.66 6.99
CA TRP A 90 -4.33 21.00 8.29
C TRP A 90 -3.04 21.45 8.97
N VAL A 91 -3.00 21.53 10.31
CA VAL A 91 -1.72 21.74 11.03
C VAL A 91 -0.98 20.41 11.14
N ARG A 92 -1.72 19.37 11.52
CA ARG A 92 -1.30 17.97 11.52
C ARG A 92 -2.34 17.22 10.70
N PHE A 93 -1.92 16.61 9.60
CA PHE A 93 -2.84 15.83 8.78
C PHE A 93 -3.26 14.57 9.55
N ASP A 94 -4.54 14.27 9.57
CA ASP A 94 -5.10 13.05 10.15
C ASP A 94 -5.91 12.32 9.06
N ALA A 95 -5.37 11.17 8.66
CA ALA A 95 -5.92 10.36 7.58
C ALA A 95 -7.28 9.76 7.96
N GLY A 96 -7.49 9.42 9.23
CA GLY A 96 -8.77 8.89 9.69
C GLY A 96 -9.88 9.90 9.48
N ALA A 97 -9.68 11.13 9.95
CA ALA A 97 -10.65 12.20 9.78
C ALA A 97 -10.88 12.60 8.30
N TYR A 98 -9.83 12.63 7.45
CA TYR A 98 -10.01 13.00 6.04
C TYR A 98 -10.74 11.93 5.22
N PHE A 99 -10.46 10.65 5.51
CA PHE A 99 -11.06 9.53 4.80
C PHE A 99 -12.29 8.96 5.50
N ASP A 100 -12.83 9.59 6.56
CA ASP A 100 -13.93 9.04 7.36
C ASP A 100 -13.66 7.61 7.87
N LEU A 101 -12.42 7.33 8.25
CA LEU A 101 -11.93 6.05 8.75
C LEU A 101 -11.60 6.14 10.24
N LEU A 102 -11.87 5.07 10.97
CA LEU A 102 -11.35 4.92 12.33
C LEU A 102 -9.82 4.72 12.30
N PRO A 103 -9.09 5.06 13.37
CA PRO A 103 -7.63 4.99 13.38
C PRO A 103 -7.07 3.63 12.95
N ALA A 104 -7.65 2.53 13.45
CA ALA A 104 -7.23 1.18 13.08
C ALA A 104 -7.49 0.84 11.61
N GLN A 105 -8.55 1.40 11.01
CA GLN A 105 -8.84 1.24 9.58
C GLN A 105 -7.88 2.08 8.72
N ALA A 106 -7.63 3.33 9.10
CA ALA A 106 -6.68 4.21 8.43
C ALA A 106 -5.27 3.62 8.42
N ASP A 107 -4.82 3.06 9.56
CA ASP A 107 -3.54 2.35 9.68
C ASP A 107 -3.46 1.11 8.79
N ARG A 108 -4.58 0.55 8.32
CA ARG A 108 -4.59 -0.61 7.42
C ARG A 108 -4.72 -0.22 5.96
N LEU A 109 -5.46 0.84 5.67
CA LEU A 109 -5.84 1.22 4.31
C LEU A 109 -4.98 2.32 3.72
N VAL A 110 -4.32 3.14 4.56
CA VAL A 110 -3.60 4.33 4.11
C VAL A 110 -2.15 4.31 4.60
N GLN A 111 -1.24 4.68 3.72
CA GLN A 111 0.16 4.95 4.05
C GLN A 111 0.53 6.34 3.57
N ILE A 112 1.04 7.17 4.47
CA ILE A 112 1.49 8.52 4.16
C ILE A 112 2.98 8.61 4.45
N VAL A 113 3.74 9.00 3.44
CA VAL A 113 5.18 9.22 3.55
C VAL A 113 5.47 10.67 3.17
N GLU A 114 5.72 11.50 4.18
CA GLU A 114 6.23 12.85 3.98
C GLU A 114 7.73 12.78 3.70
N ARG A 115 8.14 13.29 2.53
CA ARG A 115 9.54 13.52 2.16
C ARG A 115 9.85 15.02 2.25
N VAL A 116 11.10 15.39 1.94
CA VAL A 116 11.61 16.77 2.09
C VAL A 116 10.73 17.83 1.40
N ASN A 117 10.17 17.51 0.24
CA ASN A 117 9.36 18.44 -0.55
C ASN A 117 8.09 17.82 -1.14
N THR A 118 7.84 16.54 -0.92
CA THR A 118 6.68 15.82 -1.48
C THR A 118 5.99 15.02 -0.38
N VAL A 119 4.69 14.83 -0.55
CA VAL A 119 3.88 13.89 0.24
C VAL A 119 3.48 12.78 -0.71
N HIS A 120 3.81 11.56 -0.35
CA HIS A 120 3.38 10.36 -1.05
C HIS A 120 2.30 9.68 -0.23
N ILE A 121 1.13 9.49 -0.82
CA ILE A 121 0.01 8.82 -0.17
C ILE A 121 -0.32 7.58 -0.98
N THR A 122 -0.24 6.42 -0.34
CA THR A 122 -0.68 5.14 -0.89
C THR A 122 -1.97 4.73 -0.19
N LEU A 123 -2.99 4.34 -0.95
CA LEU A 123 -4.23 3.79 -0.45
C LEU A 123 -4.43 2.39 -1.05
N PHE A 124 -4.71 1.44 -0.16
CA PHE A 124 -4.86 0.04 -0.49
C PHE A 124 -6.34 -0.33 -0.55
N VAL A 125 -6.84 -0.63 -1.74
CA VAL A 125 -8.25 -1.01 -1.94
C VAL A 125 -8.46 -2.52 -1.75
N ASP A 126 -7.46 -3.35 -2.05
CA ASP A 126 -7.59 -4.82 -1.95
C ASP A 126 -8.23 -5.29 -0.63
N PRO A 127 -7.88 -4.74 0.56
CA PRO A 127 -8.50 -5.15 1.83
C PRO A 127 -9.99 -4.83 1.96
N LEU A 128 -10.52 -3.91 1.15
CA LEU A 128 -11.95 -3.59 1.09
C LEU A 128 -12.77 -4.67 0.37
N LEU A 129 -12.13 -5.52 -0.44
CA LEU A 129 -12.81 -6.58 -1.18
C LEU A 129 -13.28 -7.69 -0.23
N PRO A 130 -14.58 -8.06 -0.23
CA PRO A 130 -15.07 -9.21 0.54
C PRO A 130 -14.29 -10.49 0.26
N SER A 131 -13.94 -10.76 -1.01
CA SER A 131 -13.13 -11.92 -1.39
C SER A 131 -11.73 -11.90 -0.77
N PHE A 132 -11.08 -10.73 -0.68
CA PHE A 132 -9.78 -10.57 -0.03
C PHE A 132 -9.88 -10.84 1.48
N GLN A 133 -10.88 -10.23 2.13
CA GLN A 133 -11.11 -10.38 3.57
C GLN A 133 -11.34 -11.85 3.97
N GLN A 134 -12.10 -12.59 3.15
CA GLN A 134 -12.34 -14.01 3.35
C GLN A 134 -11.05 -14.83 3.17
N ALA A 135 -10.27 -14.55 2.14
CA ALA A 135 -9.02 -15.28 1.89
C ALA A 135 -7.96 -15.00 2.96
N GLU A 136 -7.82 -13.75 3.41
CA GLU A 136 -6.91 -13.39 4.51
C GLU A 136 -7.32 -14.11 5.80
N ALA A 137 -8.60 -14.10 6.15
CA ALA A 137 -9.11 -14.80 7.31
C ALA A 137 -8.86 -16.32 7.19
N PHE A 138 -9.18 -16.92 6.04
CA PHE A 138 -8.90 -18.35 5.80
C PHE A 138 -7.40 -18.67 5.88
N TRP A 139 -6.57 -17.81 5.29
CA TRP A 139 -5.12 -17.96 5.33
C TRP A 139 -4.59 -17.99 6.76
N GLN A 140 -5.03 -17.04 7.59
CA GLN A 140 -4.55 -16.89 8.95
C GLN A 140 -5.12 -17.94 9.90
N GLU A 141 -6.42 -18.24 9.80
CA GLU A 141 -7.14 -19.08 10.75
C GLU A 141 -7.03 -20.58 10.40
N GLN A 142 -6.83 -20.96 9.14
CA GLN A 142 -6.83 -22.37 8.70
C GLN A 142 -5.57 -22.76 7.94
N PHE A 143 -5.21 -22.01 6.89
CA PHE A 143 -4.12 -22.38 5.99
C PHE A 143 -2.77 -22.45 6.70
N CYS A 144 -2.40 -21.40 7.44
CA CYS A 144 -1.11 -21.34 8.13
C CYS A 144 -0.92 -22.48 9.13
N LEU A 145 -1.97 -22.81 9.89
CA LEU A 145 -1.95 -23.87 10.89
C LEU A 145 -1.84 -25.26 10.26
N ALA A 146 -2.61 -25.51 9.19
CA ALA A 146 -2.54 -26.75 8.44
C ALA A 146 -1.18 -26.91 7.74
N TYR A 147 -0.65 -25.84 7.16
CA TYR A 147 0.65 -25.85 6.50
C TYR A 147 1.79 -26.11 7.49
N ALA A 148 1.78 -25.47 8.67
CA ALA A 148 2.78 -25.72 9.71
C ALA A 148 2.82 -27.20 10.11
N SER A 149 1.65 -27.84 10.20
CA SER A 149 1.52 -29.27 10.52
C SER A 149 2.05 -30.14 9.38
N ALA A 150 1.69 -29.85 8.13
CA ALA A 150 2.16 -30.59 6.95
C ALA A 150 3.68 -30.44 6.73
N ARG A 151 4.24 -29.25 6.97
CA ARG A 151 5.67 -28.97 6.84
C ARG A 151 6.52 -29.82 7.78
N LEU A 152 6.05 -30.02 9.01
CA LEU A 152 6.74 -30.92 9.96
C LEU A 152 6.78 -32.36 9.47
N GLU A 153 5.78 -32.81 8.69
CA GLU A 153 5.78 -34.15 8.11
C GLU A 153 6.68 -34.27 6.89
N LEU A 154 6.74 -33.26 6.03
CA LEU A 154 7.66 -33.22 4.89
C LEU A 154 9.13 -33.27 5.30
N GLN A 155 9.45 -32.86 6.53
CA GLN A 155 10.80 -32.90 7.10
C GLN A 155 11.14 -34.23 7.77
N ARG A 156 10.17 -35.15 7.93
CA ARG A 156 10.40 -36.47 8.54
C ARG A 156 10.91 -37.47 7.52
N THR A 157 11.84 -38.32 7.96
CA THR A 157 12.38 -39.43 7.16
C THR A 157 11.33 -40.52 6.89
N GLU A 158 10.37 -40.70 7.82
CA GLU A 158 9.21 -41.59 7.64
C GLU A 158 7.91 -40.75 7.63
N PRO A 159 7.30 -40.53 6.44
CA PRO A 159 6.09 -39.74 6.34
C PRO A 159 4.91 -40.49 6.96
N ARG A 160 4.17 -39.83 7.86
CA ARG A 160 2.85 -40.31 8.30
C ARG A 160 1.81 -39.78 7.32
N PRO A 161 1.13 -40.62 6.53
CA PRO A 161 0.30 -40.16 5.41
C PRO A 161 -0.95 -39.36 5.81
N ALA A 162 -1.37 -39.38 7.08
CA ALA A 162 -2.70 -38.89 7.48
C ALA A 162 -2.82 -37.37 7.68
N VAL A 163 -1.81 -36.66 8.19
CA VAL A 163 -1.96 -35.23 8.54
C VAL A 163 -1.63 -34.31 7.36
N GLY A 164 -0.61 -34.64 6.57
CA GLY A 164 -0.26 -33.97 5.33
C GLY A 164 -1.39 -34.09 4.30
N SER A 165 -2.07 -35.24 4.25
CA SER A 165 -3.21 -35.48 3.35
C SER A 165 -4.28 -34.39 3.45
N ARG A 166 -4.64 -33.94 4.67
CA ARG A 166 -5.64 -32.88 4.84
C ARG A 166 -5.19 -31.55 4.25
N PHE A 167 -3.92 -31.17 4.42
CA PHE A 167 -3.41 -29.93 3.85
C PHE A 167 -3.48 -29.96 2.31
N PHE A 168 -2.93 -31.02 1.70
CA PHE A 168 -2.85 -31.13 0.25
C PHE A 168 -4.21 -31.35 -0.42
N ASN A 169 -5.11 -32.11 0.20
CA ASN A 169 -6.38 -32.51 -0.42
C ASN A 169 -7.55 -31.58 -0.11
N GLU A 170 -7.50 -30.81 0.99
CA GLU A 170 -8.63 -29.97 1.41
C GLU A 170 -8.26 -28.50 1.55
N VAL A 171 -7.18 -28.18 2.27
CA VAL A 171 -6.90 -26.79 2.68
C VAL A 171 -6.24 -26.00 1.56
N GLN A 172 -5.26 -26.59 0.88
CA GLN A 172 -4.57 -25.94 -0.24
C GLN A 172 -5.48 -25.68 -1.45
N PRO A 173 -6.32 -26.63 -1.91
CA PRO A 173 -7.29 -26.37 -2.98
C PRO A 173 -8.26 -25.24 -2.65
N LYS A 174 -8.76 -25.16 -1.40
CA LYS A 174 -9.62 -24.06 -0.98
C LYS A 174 -8.92 -22.70 -1.01
N MET A 175 -7.64 -22.64 -0.62
CA MET A 175 -6.87 -21.41 -0.73
C MET A 175 -6.67 -20.99 -2.19
N ILE A 176 -6.45 -21.96 -3.09
CA ILE A 176 -6.37 -21.73 -4.54
C ILE A 176 -7.67 -21.08 -5.03
N ASP A 177 -8.83 -21.64 -4.67
CA ASP A 177 -10.14 -21.08 -5.04
C ASP A 177 -10.31 -19.63 -4.55
N HIS A 178 -9.91 -19.35 -3.31
CA HIS A 178 -9.93 -18.00 -2.74
C HIS A 178 -9.05 -17.02 -3.54
N ILE A 179 -7.82 -17.40 -3.87
CA ILE A 179 -6.90 -16.56 -4.65
C ILE A 179 -7.41 -16.34 -6.07
N GLN A 180 -7.91 -17.39 -6.72
CA GLN A 180 -8.54 -17.29 -8.05
C GLN A 180 -9.72 -16.33 -8.05
N ARG A 181 -10.56 -16.38 -7.01
CA ARG A 181 -11.69 -15.45 -6.89
C ARG A 181 -11.20 -14.01 -6.78
N ILE A 182 -10.25 -13.71 -5.89
CA ILE A 182 -9.73 -12.34 -5.72
C ILE A 182 -9.09 -11.85 -7.01
N GLN A 183 -8.25 -12.66 -7.64
CA GLN A 183 -7.62 -12.31 -8.91
C GLN A 183 -8.67 -11.97 -9.96
N ARG A 184 -9.73 -12.78 -10.10
CA ARG A 184 -10.83 -12.48 -11.03
C ARG A 184 -11.53 -11.17 -10.69
N VAL A 185 -11.87 -10.92 -9.42
CA VAL A 185 -12.50 -9.67 -8.98
C VAL A 185 -11.62 -8.47 -9.34
N ILE A 186 -10.33 -8.52 -9.01
CA ILE A 186 -9.40 -7.42 -9.30
C ILE A 186 -9.25 -7.22 -10.82
N HIS A 187 -9.06 -8.28 -11.61
CA HIS A 187 -8.95 -8.16 -13.07
C HIS A 187 -10.21 -7.55 -13.68
N THR A 188 -11.39 -8.02 -13.30
CA THR A 188 -12.67 -7.48 -13.77
C THR A 188 -12.83 -6.02 -13.35
N THR A 189 -12.49 -5.67 -12.10
CA THR A 189 -12.51 -4.28 -11.61
C THR A 189 -11.60 -3.38 -12.45
N ARG A 190 -10.37 -3.81 -12.71
CA ARG A 190 -9.40 -3.08 -13.55
C ARG A 190 -9.91 -2.91 -14.98
N SER A 191 -10.58 -3.91 -15.54
CA SER A 191 -11.20 -3.82 -16.88
C SER A 191 -12.31 -2.78 -16.92
N LEU A 192 -13.13 -2.67 -15.87
CA LEU A 192 -14.18 -1.65 -15.77
C LEU A 192 -13.60 -0.23 -15.65
N LEU A 193 -12.43 -0.09 -15.03
CA LEU A 193 -11.73 1.18 -14.79
C LEU A 193 -10.80 1.61 -15.93
N GLN A 194 -10.66 0.84 -17.01
CA GLN A 194 -9.66 1.07 -18.05
C GLN A 194 -9.77 2.44 -18.75
N ASN A 195 -10.95 3.05 -18.73
CA ASN A 195 -11.22 4.36 -19.32
C ASN A 195 -11.32 5.50 -18.29
N GLU A 196 -11.10 5.21 -17.01
CA GLU A 196 -11.25 6.17 -15.92
C GLU A 196 -9.93 6.91 -15.67
N LEU A 197 -9.86 8.17 -16.12
CA LEU A 197 -8.63 8.98 -16.06
C LEU A 197 -8.07 9.10 -14.63
N SER A 198 -8.93 9.29 -13.63
CA SER A 198 -8.52 9.40 -12.23
C SER A 198 -7.86 8.13 -11.72
N TYR A 199 -8.37 6.96 -12.10
CA TYR A 199 -7.77 5.68 -11.77
C TYR A 199 -6.44 5.50 -12.50
N LEU A 200 -6.38 5.78 -13.81
CA LEU A 200 -5.15 5.65 -14.60
C LEU A 200 -4.02 6.54 -14.07
N ALA A 201 -4.34 7.75 -13.59
CA ALA A 201 -3.37 8.67 -13.02
C ALA A 201 -2.84 8.24 -11.64
N MET A 202 -3.54 7.37 -10.93
CA MET A 202 -3.24 6.99 -9.54
C MET A 202 -2.91 5.51 -9.36
N ASN A 203 -3.13 4.66 -10.35
CA ASN A 203 -2.85 3.23 -10.24
C ASN A 203 -1.36 3.00 -9.97
N ASP A 204 -1.05 2.42 -8.80
CA ASP A 204 0.31 2.16 -8.33
C ASP A 204 0.56 0.67 -8.08
N SER A 205 -0.17 -0.18 -8.82
CA SER A 205 -0.05 -1.63 -8.67
C SER A 205 1.34 -2.17 -8.98
N GLU A 206 2.09 -1.52 -9.87
CA GLU A 206 3.47 -1.88 -10.19
C GLU A 206 4.43 -1.59 -9.03
N SER A 207 4.38 -0.39 -8.46
CA SER A 207 5.22 -0.08 -7.29
C SER A 207 4.87 -0.98 -6.11
N GLU A 208 3.59 -1.30 -5.92
CA GLU A 208 3.18 -2.25 -4.90
C GLU A 208 3.78 -3.64 -5.14
N ARG A 209 3.75 -4.17 -6.37
CA ARG A 209 4.45 -5.43 -6.70
C ARG A 209 5.95 -5.34 -6.41
N MET A 210 6.61 -4.26 -6.85
CA MET A 210 8.05 -4.07 -6.68
C MET A 210 8.48 -4.07 -5.20
N ARG A 211 7.63 -3.60 -4.28
CA ARG A 211 7.90 -3.68 -2.83
C ARG A 211 8.09 -5.13 -2.35
N TRP A 212 7.47 -6.09 -3.03
CA TRP A 212 7.52 -7.51 -2.69
C TRP A 212 8.56 -8.31 -3.47
N GLN A 213 9.34 -7.69 -4.37
CA GLN A 213 10.37 -8.35 -5.18
C GLN A 213 11.34 -9.20 -4.35
N ARG A 214 11.68 -8.74 -3.13
CA ARG A 214 12.54 -9.50 -2.22
C ARG A 214 11.93 -10.84 -1.80
N ALA A 215 10.61 -10.93 -1.61
CA ALA A 215 9.96 -12.20 -1.30
C ALA A 215 10.04 -13.20 -2.48
N TRP A 216 10.03 -12.69 -3.71
CA TRP A 216 10.22 -13.51 -4.92
C TRP A 216 11.68 -13.94 -5.14
N SER A 217 12.65 -13.18 -4.63
CA SER A 217 14.07 -13.58 -4.69
C SER A 217 14.41 -14.82 -3.83
N GLN A 218 13.55 -15.18 -2.88
CA GLN A 218 13.70 -16.36 -2.02
C GLN A 218 12.86 -17.50 -2.56
N ALA A 219 13.34 -18.75 -2.52
CA ALA A 219 12.56 -19.91 -2.95
C ALA A 219 11.22 -20.02 -2.17
N PRO A 220 10.13 -20.45 -2.83
CA PRO A 220 8.86 -20.68 -2.15
C PRO A 220 8.99 -21.79 -1.11
N SER A 221 8.15 -21.75 -0.09
CA SER A 221 8.10 -22.81 0.92
C SER A 221 7.66 -24.14 0.29
N VAL A 222 8.32 -25.23 0.70
CA VAL A 222 8.13 -26.57 0.09
C VAL A 222 6.69 -27.06 0.27
N GLY A 223 6.16 -27.73 -0.75
CA GLY A 223 4.82 -28.32 -0.72
C GLY A 223 3.68 -27.33 -1.02
N LEU A 224 4.00 -26.08 -1.33
CA LEU A 224 3.01 -25.15 -1.88
C LEU A 224 2.75 -25.47 -3.35
N ASP A 225 1.49 -25.41 -3.74
CA ASP A 225 1.05 -25.53 -5.12
C ASP A 225 1.58 -24.32 -5.94
N PRO A 226 2.08 -24.54 -7.17
CA PRO A 226 2.56 -23.46 -8.03
C PRO A 226 1.55 -22.31 -8.22
N PHE A 227 0.25 -22.58 -8.18
CA PHE A 227 -0.80 -21.57 -8.30
C PHE A 227 -0.83 -20.60 -7.11
N LEU A 228 -0.39 -21.02 -5.92
CA LEU A 228 -0.23 -20.15 -4.75
C LEU A 228 1.08 -19.39 -4.75
N THR A 229 1.96 -19.67 -5.72
CA THR A 229 3.25 -19.01 -5.90
C THR A 229 3.43 -18.52 -7.34
N PRO A 230 2.49 -17.73 -7.88
CA PRO A 230 2.56 -17.25 -9.25
C PRO A 230 3.76 -16.31 -9.45
N GLU A 231 4.06 -15.98 -10.69
CA GLU A 231 5.05 -14.95 -10.97
C GLU A 231 4.56 -13.60 -10.43
N LEU A 232 5.48 -12.76 -9.96
CA LEU A 232 5.11 -11.50 -9.30
C LEU A 232 4.28 -10.60 -10.24
N ASP A 233 4.63 -10.56 -11.53
CA ASP A 233 3.97 -9.73 -12.54
C ASP A 233 2.52 -10.15 -12.84
N GLU A 234 2.16 -11.40 -12.53
CA GLU A 234 0.80 -11.93 -12.69
C GLU A 234 -0.13 -11.54 -11.54
N ILE A 235 0.40 -10.95 -10.46
CA ILE A 235 -0.39 -10.62 -9.27
C ILE A 235 -0.96 -9.22 -9.40
N PRO A 236 -2.29 -9.09 -9.58
CA PRO A 236 -2.89 -7.78 -9.72
C PRO A 236 -3.07 -7.12 -8.34
N SER A 237 -3.25 -5.79 -8.35
CA SER A 237 -3.64 -5.02 -7.17
C SER A 237 -4.45 -3.79 -7.60
N LEU A 238 -5.29 -3.30 -6.70
CA LEU A 238 -6.05 -2.05 -6.76
C LEU A 238 -5.40 -0.98 -5.85
N THR A 239 -4.07 -1.01 -5.72
CA THR A 239 -3.34 0.02 -4.97
C THR A 239 -3.33 1.33 -5.74
N LEU A 240 -3.69 2.42 -5.05
CA LEU A 240 -3.67 3.78 -5.57
C LEU A 240 -2.55 4.56 -4.86
N ALA A 241 -1.83 5.39 -5.61
CA ALA A 241 -0.92 6.36 -5.04
C ALA A 241 -1.15 7.76 -5.63
N PHE A 242 -0.87 8.75 -4.80
CA PHE A 242 -0.95 10.14 -5.18
C PHE A 242 0.21 10.92 -4.56
N ASP A 243 0.93 11.63 -5.42
CA ASP A 243 2.08 12.46 -5.06
C ASP A 243 1.76 13.94 -5.27
N PHE A 244 2.05 14.75 -4.26
CA PHE A 244 1.94 16.20 -4.37
C PHE A 244 3.02 16.92 -3.57
N SER A 245 3.21 18.21 -3.88
CA SER A 245 4.21 19.03 -3.20
C SER A 245 3.79 19.30 -1.75
N LEU A 246 4.73 19.11 -0.82
CA LEU A 246 4.52 19.48 0.58
C LEU A 246 4.28 21.01 0.67
N PRO A 247 3.30 21.48 1.47
CA PRO A 247 3.04 22.91 1.62
C PRO A 247 4.29 23.68 2.06
N VAL A 248 4.49 24.89 1.51
CA VAL A 248 5.71 25.69 1.72
C VAL A 248 5.98 25.98 3.19
N TYR A 249 4.93 26.18 3.99
CA TYR A 249 5.04 26.48 5.42
C TYR A 249 5.50 25.26 6.24
N ARG A 250 5.32 24.02 5.76
CA ARG A 250 5.84 22.79 6.39
C ARG A 250 7.25 22.40 5.95
N GLN A 251 7.79 23.05 4.91
CA GLN A 251 9.13 22.77 4.39
C GLN A 251 10.19 23.53 5.20
N SER A 252 10.62 22.97 6.34
CA SER A 252 11.52 23.60 7.33
C SER A 252 12.90 24.06 6.80
N GLY A 253 13.27 23.75 5.56
CA GLY A 253 14.48 24.26 4.91
C GLY A 253 14.27 25.11 3.66
N ARG A 254 13.06 25.13 3.06
CA ARG A 254 12.83 25.81 1.78
C ARG A 254 12.68 27.31 1.94
N LEU A 255 11.99 27.79 2.98
CA LEU A 255 11.91 29.22 3.25
C LEU A 255 13.29 29.83 3.48
N ARG A 256 14.16 29.13 4.22
CA ARG A 256 15.55 29.55 4.43
C ARG A 256 16.34 29.57 3.11
N ARG A 257 16.22 28.53 2.28
CA ARG A 257 16.87 28.47 0.95
C ARG A 257 16.33 29.50 -0.04
N LEU A 258 15.02 29.75 -0.06
CA LEU A 258 14.38 30.80 -0.87
C LEU A 258 14.83 32.18 -0.43
N ARG A 259 14.86 32.45 0.88
CA ARG A 259 15.39 33.71 1.43
C ARG A 259 16.87 33.90 1.08
N GLN A 260 17.69 32.85 1.20
CA GLN A 260 19.10 32.89 0.81
C GLN A 260 19.29 33.10 -0.70
N ASN A 261 18.51 32.43 -1.55
CA ASN A 261 18.58 32.61 -3.00
C ASN A 261 18.13 34.01 -3.43
N ARG A 262 17.07 34.55 -2.81
CA ARG A 262 16.60 35.92 -3.08
C ARG A 262 17.66 36.95 -2.67
N ARG A 263 18.24 36.79 -1.48
CA ARG A 263 19.36 37.63 -1.01
C ARG A 263 20.57 37.56 -1.93
N ARG A 264 20.95 36.37 -2.42
CA ARG A 264 22.03 36.20 -3.41
C ARG A 264 21.72 36.86 -4.76
N GLN A 265 20.47 36.85 -5.20
CA GLN A 265 20.06 37.55 -6.42
C GLN A 265 20.10 39.08 -6.23
N GLU A 266 19.67 39.59 -5.09
CA GLU A 266 19.77 41.01 -4.73
C GLU A 266 21.23 41.48 -4.66
N GLU A 267 22.11 40.71 -4.03
CA GLU A 267 23.55 40.99 -3.97
C GLU A 267 24.21 40.98 -5.36
N ARG A 268 23.81 40.05 -6.25
CA ARG A 268 24.26 40.02 -7.65
C ARG A 268 23.75 41.22 -8.45
N ALA A 269 22.50 41.63 -8.26
CA ALA A 269 21.92 42.79 -8.92
C ALA A 269 22.57 44.11 -8.46
N ALA A 270 22.87 44.23 -7.17
CA ALA A 270 23.57 45.39 -6.61
C ALA A 270 25.02 45.50 -7.14
N ASN A 271 25.77 44.39 -7.12
CA ASN A 271 27.14 44.35 -7.65
C ASN A 271 27.21 44.54 -9.17
N GLY A 272 26.18 44.12 -9.91
CA GLY A 272 26.06 44.38 -11.36
C GLY A 272 25.86 45.87 -11.68
N ARG A 273 25.05 46.58 -10.88
CA ARG A 273 24.82 48.03 -11.03
C ARG A 273 26.05 48.85 -10.69
N ASP A 274 26.81 48.45 -9.67
CA ASP A 274 28.01 49.17 -9.24
C ASP A 274 29.18 49.04 -10.25
N ARG A 275 29.32 47.86 -10.88
CA ARG A 275 30.25 47.68 -12.01
C ARG A 275 29.88 48.49 -13.24
N GLY A 276 28.57 48.65 -13.54
CA GLY A 276 28.09 49.49 -14.63
C GLY A 276 28.36 50.99 -14.42
N ARG A 277 28.30 51.47 -13.17
CA ARG A 277 28.64 52.86 -12.82
C ARG A 277 30.14 53.15 -12.91
N ARG A 278 31.00 52.24 -12.43
CA ARG A 278 32.47 52.40 -12.53
C ARG A 278 32.99 52.35 -13.96
N ALA A 279 32.34 51.60 -14.85
CA ALA A 279 32.69 51.56 -16.27
C ALA A 279 32.35 52.87 -17.03
N ARG A 280 31.34 53.63 -16.58
CA ARG A 280 30.98 54.92 -17.19
C ARG A 280 31.81 56.11 -16.68
N GLY A 281 32.41 56.03 -15.50
CA GLY A 281 33.27 57.09 -14.94
C GLY A 281 34.72 57.08 -15.44
N ARG A 282 35.11 56.11 -16.29
CA ARG A 282 36.47 55.99 -16.87
C ARG A 282 36.56 56.36 -18.36
N ARG A 283 35.48 56.87 -18.93
CA ARG A 283 35.42 57.43 -20.28
C ARG A 283 35.07 58.92 -20.19
N SER A 284 35.98 59.71 -19.65
CA SER A 284 35.98 61.18 -19.76
C SER A 284 37.42 61.63 -19.71
#